data_AF-A0A7W0FAW3-F1
#
_entry.id   AF-A0A7W0FAW3-F1
#
_cell.length_a   1.000
_cell.length_b   1.000
_cell.length_c   1.000
_cell.angle_alpha   90.00
_cell.angle_beta   90.00
_cell.angle_gamma   90.00
#
_symmetry.space_group_name_H-M   'P 1'
#
loop_
_entity.id
_entity.type
_entity.pdbx_description
1 polymer ?
#
loop_
_entity_poly.entity_id
_entity_poly.type
_entity_poly.pdbx_seq_one_letter_code
_entity_poly.pdbx_strand_id
1 'polypeptide(L)'
;MDGVKLNQNEKHELLRLINSYADKVSEDDIKEIEKKINQKIKIIKKNKRYPSYVKQMIRQVKCLYALLKSPDISKERLNRVISALHYFVLAEDMIPDYIQVRGYLDDAFVIDVVYQEMKKDIRELEGCD
;
A
#
# COMPACT_ATOMS: atom_id res chain seq x y z
N MET A 1 9.39 7.59 -8.99
CA MET A 1 8.57 7.30 -10.19
C MET A 1 8.07 8.63 -10.72
N ASP A 2 8.43 9.02 -11.94
CA ASP A 2 7.96 10.29 -12.54
C ASP A 2 6.59 10.15 -13.25
N GLY A 3 5.73 9.22 -12.80
CA GLY A 3 4.63 8.71 -13.63
C GLY A 3 3.23 9.26 -13.36
N VAL A 4 2.87 9.61 -12.12
CA VAL A 4 1.54 10.14 -11.78
C VAL A 4 1.72 11.16 -10.67
N LYS A 5 1.46 12.44 -10.97
CA LYS A 5 1.41 13.51 -9.96
C LYS A 5 -0.06 13.82 -9.72
N LEU A 6 -0.62 13.30 -8.64
CA LEU A 6 -1.95 13.71 -8.21
C LEU A 6 -1.90 15.17 -7.76
N ASN A 7 -2.90 15.93 -8.15
CA ASN A 7 -3.19 17.20 -7.51
C ASN A 7 -3.73 16.96 -6.09
N GLN A 8 -3.89 18.04 -5.32
CA GLN A 8 -4.31 17.94 -3.91
C GLN A 8 -5.72 17.31 -3.76
N ASN A 9 -6.64 17.59 -4.70
CA ASN A 9 -7.99 17.06 -4.64
C ASN A 9 -8.02 15.56 -4.96
N GLU A 10 -7.32 15.14 -6.01
CA GLU A 10 -7.24 13.72 -6.40
C GLU A 10 -6.55 12.89 -5.31
N LYS A 11 -5.52 13.44 -4.66
CA LYS A 11 -4.88 12.79 -3.51
C LYS A 11 -5.86 12.65 -2.35
N HIS A 12 -6.61 13.71 -2.06
CA HIS A 12 -7.60 13.69 -0.98
C HIS A 12 -8.74 12.70 -1.25
N GLU A 13 -9.22 12.63 -2.49
CA GLU A 13 -10.23 11.67 -2.92
C GLU A 13 -9.73 10.24 -2.84
N LEU A 14 -8.50 9.97 -3.33
CA LEU A 14 -7.87 8.66 -3.21
C LEU A 14 -7.74 8.25 -1.73
N LEU A 15 -7.29 9.14 -0.86
CA LEU A 15 -7.16 8.84 0.57
C LEU A 15 -8.50 8.60 1.25
N ARG A 16 -9.55 9.33 0.87
CA ARG A 16 -10.93 9.06 1.32
C ARG A 16 -11.42 7.69 0.87
N LEU A 17 -11.19 7.36 -0.40
CA LEU A 17 -11.56 6.07 -0.96
C LEU A 17 -10.84 4.94 -0.23
N ILE A 18 -9.52 5.04 -0.06
CA ILE A 18 -8.70 4.12 0.73
C ILE A 18 -9.27 3.98 2.14
N ASN A 19 -9.58 5.08 2.84
CA ASN A 19 -10.15 5.01 4.19
C ASN A 19 -11.48 4.25 4.27
N SER A 20 -12.36 4.42 3.29
CA SER A 20 -13.66 3.73 3.26
C SER A 20 -13.55 2.21 3.18
N TYR A 21 -12.40 1.68 2.76
CA TYR A 21 -12.16 0.25 2.73
C TYR A 21 -11.80 -0.32 4.09
N ALA A 22 -11.16 0.45 4.99
CA ALA A 22 -10.78 -0.05 6.30
C ALA A 22 -12.01 -0.50 7.09
N ASP A 23 -13.13 0.20 6.92
CA ASP A 23 -14.41 -0.15 7.55
C ASP A 23 -14.99 -1.47 7.03
N LYS A 24 -14.50 -1.98 5.90
CA LYS A 24 -14.90 -3.26 5.29
C LYS A 24 -13.91 -4.39 5.56
N VAL A 25 -12.75 -4.09 6.15
CA VAL A 25 -11.72 -5.10 6.46
C VAL A 25 -11.98 -5.66 7.85
N SER A 26 -12.25 -6.97 7.93
CA SER A 26 -12.39 -7.68 9.19
C SER A 26 -11.03 -8.02 9.83
N GLU A 27 -11.01 -8.40 11.12
CA GLU A 27 -9.78 -8.90 11.76
C GLU A 27 -9.21 -10.15 11.08
N ASP A 28 -10.09 -11.01 10.53
CA ASP A 28 -9.66 -12.19 9.80
C ASP A 28 -9.05 -11.84 8.43
N ASP A 29 -9.53 -10.76 7.80
CA ASP A 29 -8.86 -10.21 6.61
C ASP A 29 -7.45 -9.73 6.94
N ILE A 30 -7.23 -9.09 8.09
CA ILE A 30 -5.90 -8.64 8.52
C ILE A 30 -4.93 -9.83 8.66
N LYS A 31 -5.37 -10.95 9.21
CA LYS A 31 -4.55 -12.18 9.31
C LYS A 31 -4.22 -12.74 7.92
N GLU A 32 -5.18 -12.74 7.01
CA GLU A 32 -4.96 -13.23 5.64
C GLU A 32 -4.12 -12.27 4.79
N ILE A 33 -4.09 -10.97 5.10
CA ILE A 33 -3.26 -9.97 4.39
C ILE A 33 -1.78 -10.37 4.42
N GLU A 34 -1.21 -10.79 5.55
CA GLU A 34 0.21 -11.17 5.62
C GLU A 34 0.54 -12.32 4.65
N LYS A 35 -0.30 -13.36 4.67
CA LYS A 35 -0.13 -14.53 3.81
C LYS A 35 -0.22 -14.14 2.34
N LYS A 36 -1.21 -13.31 1.97
CA LYS A 36 -1.40 -12.85 0.59
C LYS A 36 -0.28 -11.91 0.13
N ILE A 37 0.21 -11.01 0.98
CA ILE A 37 1.38 -10.15 0.70
C ILE A 37 2.58 -11.03 0.35
N ASN A 38 2.87 -12.01 1.20
CA ASN A 38 4.02 -12.89 1.01
C ASN A 38 3.89 -13.73 -0.27
N GLN A 39 2.69 -14.21 -0.58
CA GLN A 39 2.41 -14.93 -1.83
C GLN A 39 2.61 -14.03 -3.07
N LYS A 40 2.02 -12.82 -3.09
CA LYS A 40 2.14 -11.87 -4.21
C LYS A 40 3.60 -11.47 -4.43
N ILE A 41 4.34 -11.12 -3.36
CA ILE A 41 5.77 -10.79 -3.45
C ILE A 41 6.60 -11.98 -3.95
N LYS A 42 6.29 -13.21 -3.51
CA LYS A 42 6.98 -14.42 -4.00
C LYS A 42 6.76 -14.61 -5.50
N ILE A 43 5.55 -14.40 -6.00
CA ILE A 43 5.22 -14.47 -7.43
C ILE A 43 5.98 -13.37 -8.20
N ILE A 44 5.96 -12.12 -7.73
CA ILE A 44 6.71 -11.01 -8.34
C ILE A 44 8.19 -11.36 -8.45
N LYS A 45 8.79 -11.86 -7.36
CA LYS A 45 10.21 -12.22 -7.30
C LYS A 45 10.61 -13.44 -8.13
N LYS A 46 9.67 -14.32 -8.50
CA LYS A 46 9.95 -15.40 -9.47
C LYS A 46 10.35 -14.82 -10.82
N ASN A 47 9.81 -13.65 -11.18
CA ASN A 47 10.31 -12.89 -12.31
C ASN A 47 11.63 -12.21 -11.92
N LYS A 48 12.76 -12.73 -12.41
CA LYS A 48 14.10 -12.21 -12.10
C LYS A 48 14.32 -10.77 -12.59
N ARG A 49 13.43 -10.24 -13.44
CA ARG A 49 13.51 -8.88 -14.00
C ARG A 49 12.16 -8.18 -13.86
N TYR A 50 11.96 -7.50 -12.73
CA TYR A 50 10.91 -6.49 -12.57
C TYR A 50 11.52 -5.09 -12.49
N PRO A 51 10.78 -4.05 -12.90
CA PRO A 51 11.27 -2.67 -12.85
C PRO A 51 11.71 -2.22 -11.45
N SER A 52 12.63 -1.26 -11.36
CA SER A 52 13.13 -0.72 -10.08
C SER A 52 11.99 -0.19 -9.19
N TYR A 53 10.93 0.35 -9.79
CA TYR A 53 9.76 0.83 -9.06
C TYR A 53 9.01 -0.28 -8.32
N VAL A 54 8.97 -1.50 -8.88
CA VAL A 54 8.37 -2.67 -8.21
C VAL A 54 9.23 -3.07 -7.02
N LYS A 55 10.56 -2.95 -7.11
CA LYS A 55 11.48 -3.15 -5.97
C LYS A 55 11.17 -2.18 -4.84
N GLN A 56 10.97 -0.90 -5.18
CA GLN A 56 10.62 0.15 -4.24
C GLN A 56 9.26 -0.14 -3.58
N MET A 57 8.24 -0.45 -4.36
CA MET A 57 6.92 -0.83 -3.86
C MET A 57 7.01 -2.01 -2.87
N ILE A 58 7.75 -3.07 -3.20
CA ILE A 58 7.92 -4.21 -2.28
C ILE A 58 8.53 -3.77 -0.94
N ARG A 59 9.50 -2.85 -0.95
CA ARG A 59 10.07 -2.29 0.29
C ARG A 59 9.02 -1.51 1.07
N GLN A 60 8.25 -0.67 0.39
CA GLN A 60 7.21 0.15 1.02
C GLN A 60 6.10 -0.72 1.62
N VAL A 61 5.64 -1.76 0.91
CA VAL A 61 4.69 -2.76 1.42
C VAL A 61 5.19 -3.39 2.72
N LYS A 62 6.48 -3.77 2.79
CA LYS A 62 7.06 -4.33 4.01
C LYS A 62 7.05 -3.35 5.18
N CYS A 63 7.33 -2.07 4.92
CA CYS A 63 7.32 -1.05 5.96
C CYS A 63 5.93 -0.70 6.45
N LEU A 64 4.97 -0.58 5.53
CA LEU A 64 3.56 -0.45 5.88
C LEU A 64 3.07 -1.66 6.68
N TYR A 65 3.49 -2.87 6.31
CA TYR A 65 3.16 -4.08 7.07
C TYR A 65 3.79 -4.09 8.47
N ALA A 66 5.03 -3.60 8.62
CA ALA A 66 5.64 -3.42 9.94
C ALA A 66 4.85 -2.41 10.80
N LEU A 67 4.37 -1.33 10.17
CA LEU A 67 3.58 -0.30 10.83
C LEU A 67 2.22 -0.81 11.33
N LEU A 68 1.61 -1.81 10.67
CA LEU A 68 0.41 -2.50 11.19
C LEU A 68 0.63 -3.12 12.57
N LYS A 69 1.87 -3.51 12.90
CA LYS A 69 2.23 -4.16 14.17
C LYS A 69 2.69 -3.16 15.22
N SER A 70 2.82 -1.87 14.86
CA SER A 70 3.26 -0.84 15.79
C SER A 70 2.13 -0.43 16.73
N PRO A 71 2.34 -0.39 18.06
CA PRO A 71 1.33 0.06 19.01
C PRO A 71 1.10 1.58 19.00
N ASP A 72 2.03 2.36 18.42
CA ASP A 72 2.08 3.82 18.55
C ASP A 72 1.33 4.58 17.43
N ILE A 73 0.69 3.85 16.50
CA ILE A 73 -0.04 4.45 15.39
C ILE A 73 -1.50 4.75 15.75
N SER A 74 -2.00 5.94 15.36
CA SER A 74 -3.40 6.28 15.55
C SER A 74 -4.32 5.40 14.70
N LYS A 75 -5.55 5.13 15.19
CA LYS A 75 -6.53 4.30 14.49
C LYS A 75 -6.81 4.75 13.05
N GLU A 76 -6.90 6.07 12.81
CA GLU A 76 -7.11 6.61 11.47
C GLU A 76 -5.95 6.27 10.52
N ARG A 77 -4.71 6.39 11.01
CA ARG A 77 -3.51 6.10 10.23
C ARG A 77 -3.36 4.60 10.01
N LEU A 78 -3.65 3.78 11.03
CA LEU A 78 -3.69 2.33 10.93
C LEU A 78 -4.68 1.87 9.86
N ASN A 79 -5.89 2.45 9.82
CA ASN A 79 -6.90 2.17 8.81
C ASN A 79 -6.38 2.43 7.39
N ARG A 80 -5.66 3.54 7.16
CA ARG A 80 -5.04 3.83 5.85
C ARG A 80 -4.05 2.74 5.43
N VAL A 81 -3.23 2.28 6.37
CA VAL A 81 -2.24 1.21 6.15
C VAL A 81 -2.94 -0.10 5.81
N ILE A 82 -3.96 -0.47 6.59
CA ILE A 82 -4.78 -1.68 6.36
C ILE A 82 -5.37 -1.64 4.95
N SER A 83 -6.03 -0.55 4.59
CA SER A 83 -6.66 -0.39 3.28
C SER A 83 -5.66 -0.46 2.12
N ALA A 84 -4.49 0.17 2.24
CA ALA A 84 -3.46 0.14 1.21
C ALA A 84 -2.89 -1.27 0.99
N LEU A 85 -2.66 -2.00 2.09
CA LEU A 85 -2.16 -3.37 2.03
C LEU A 85 -3.25 -4.34 1.54
N HIS A 86 -4.50 -4.11 1.93
CA HIS A 86 -5.65 -4.85 1.44
C HIS A 86 -5.83 -4.63 -0.08
N TYR A 87 -5.73 -3.38 -0.55
CA TYR A 87 -5.69 -3.04 -1.98
C TYR A 87 -4.60 -3.84 -2.70
N PHE A 88 -3.38 -3.79 -2.17
CA PHE A 88 -2.24 -4.50 -2.75
C PHE A 88 -2.47 -6.01 -2.86
N VAL A 89 -3.28 -6.65 -2.01
CA VAL A 89 -3.50 -8.10 -2.08
C VAL A 89 -4.78 -8.54 -2.78
N LEU A 90 -5.81 -7.70 -2.86
CA LEU A 90 -7.17 -8.19 -3.11
C LEU A 90 -7.94 -7.56 -4.27
N ALA A 91 -7.52 -6.49 -4.92
CA ALA A 91 -8.40 -5.88 -5.93
C ALA A 91 -7.74 -5.28 -7.18
N GLU A 92 -8.25 -5.72 -8.33
CA GLU A 92 -8.04 -5.13 -9.66
C GLU A 92 -9.04 -3.96 -9.94
N ASP A 93 -10.11 -3.78 -9.13
CA ASP A 93 -11.25 -2.87 -9.44
C ASP A 93 -11.37 -1.60 -8.56
N MET A 94 -10.43 -1.31 -7.66
CA MET A 94 -10.59 -0.25 -6.64
C MET A 94 -10.01 1.12 -7.02
N ILE A 95 -9.46 1.25 -8.22
CA ILE A 95 -8.84 2.49 -8.67
C ILE A 95 -9.79 3.26 -9.60
N PRO A 96 -9.96 4.58 -9.40
CA PRO A 96 -10.63 5.43 -10.37
C PRO A 96 -9.97 5.36 -11.76
N ASP A 97 -10.77 5.43 -12.83
CA ASP A 97 -10.30 5.28 -14.21
C ASP A 97 -9.14 6.22 -14.61
N TYR A 98 -9.00 7.37 -13.94
CA TYR A 98 -7.90 8.31 -14.19
C TYR A 98 -6.52 7.80 -13.71
N ILE A 99 -6.46 6.72 -12.93
CA ILE A 99 -5.23 6.02 -12.52
C ILE A 99 -5.12 4.65 -13.23
N GLN A 100 -5.75 4.46 -14.40
CA GLN A 100 -5.61 3.23 -15.18
C GLN A 100 -4.15 2.97 -15.57
N VAL A 101 -3.60 1.87 -15.07
CA VAL A 101 -2.20 1.55 -15.16
C VAL A 101 -2.03 0.05 -15.43
N ARG A 102 -1.04 -0.32 -16.26
CA ARG A 102 -0.73 -1.72 -16.64
C ARG A 102 0.35 -2.33 -15.75
N GLY A 103 0.16 -3.58 -15.32
CA GLY A 103 1.07 -4.27 -14.39
C GLY A 103 1.07 -3.60 -13.01
N TYR A 104 2.10 -3.83 -12.18
CA TYR A 104 2.15 -3.36 -10.77
C TYR A 104 2.30 -1.84 -10.54
N LEU A 105 2.05 -0.99 -11.54
CA LEU A 105 2.29 0.45 -11.40
C LEU A 105 1.15 1.13 -10.61
N ASP A 106 -0.07 0.59 -10.63
CA ASP A 106 -1.22 1.00 -9.82
C ASP A 106 -1.00 0.69 -8.35
N ASP A 107 -0.64 -0.56 -8.05
CA ASP A 107 -0.21 -1.03 -6.74
C ASP A 107 0.90 -0.13 -6.19
N ALA A 108 1.92 0.13 -7.01
CA ALA A 108 3.07 0.92 -6.59
C ALA A 108 2.71 2.37 -6.33
N PHE A 109 1.75 2.90 -7.07
CA PHE A 109 1.25 4.24 -6.88
C PHE A 109 0.46 4.39 -5.57
N VAL A 110 -0.53 3.51 -5.33
CA VAL A 110 -1.32 3.50 -4.08
C VAL A 110 -0.43 3.31 -2.86
N ILE A 111 0.51 2.35 -2.94
CA ILE A 111 1.48 2.09 -1.88
C ILE A 111 2.39 3.29 -1.65
N ASP A 112 2.89 3.95 -2.70
CA ASP A 112 3.75 5.12 -2.52
C ASP A 112 3.00 6.29 -1.88
N VAL A 113 1.76 6.59 -2.30
CA VAL A 113 0.95 7.66 -1.71
C VAL A 113 0.78 7.47 -0.21
N VAL A 114 0.40 6.27 0.22
CA VAL A 114 0.18 5.94 1.63
C VAL A 114 1.52 5.91 2.37
N TYR A 115 2.56 5.33 1.79
CA TYR A 115 3.91 5.34 2.38
C TYR A 115 4.43 6.76 2.61
N GLN A 116 4.27 7.69 1.67
CA GLN A 116 4.70 9.09 1.87
C GLN A 116 3.88 9.77 2.97
N GLU A 117 2.59 9.43 3.14
CA GLU A 117 1.77 9.95 4.23
C GLU A 117 2.18 9.37 5.61
N MET A 118 2.62 8.11 5.62
CA MET A 118 3.08 7.40 6.82
C MET A 118 4.57 7.58 7.09
N LYS A 119 5.28 8.37 6.27
CA LYS A 119 6.75 8.50 6.32
C LYS A 119 7.30 8.93 7.68
N LYS A 120 6.54 9.68 8.47
CA LYS A 120 6.94 10.06 9.83
C LYS A 120 6.95 8.85 10.75
N ASP A 121 5.82 8.15 10.85
CA ASP A 121 5.71 6.94 11.69
C ASP A 121 6.67 5.83 11.23
N ILE A 122 6.91 5.70 9.92
CA ILE A 122 7.83 4.69 9.38
C ILE A 122 9.29 4.96 9.78
N ARG A 123 9.70 6.22 9.93
CA ARG A 123 11.07 6.57 10.36
C ARG A 123 11.36 6.17 11.80
N GLU A 124 10.32 5.91 12.58
CA GLU A 124 10.44 5.43 13.96
C GLU A 124 10.59 3.89 14.00
N LEU A 125 10.44 3.21 12.86
CA LEU A 125 10.60 1.76 12.73
C LEU A 125 12.01 1.39 12.26
N GLU A 126 12.63 0.41 12.92
CA GLU A 126 13.92 -0.14 12.48
C GLU A 126 13.79 -0.89 11.13
N GLY A 127 14.75 -0.68 10.22
CA GLY A 127 14.87 -1.45 8.97
C GLY A 127 14.00 -0.94 7.81
N CYS A 128 13.47 0.27 7.92
CA CYS A 128 12.59 0.90 6.92
C CYS A 128 13.12 2.19 6.27
N ASP A 129 14.40 2.48 6.50
CA ASP A 129 15.16 3.63 6.00
C ASP A 129 15.63 3.49 4.53
#